data_AF-A0A2V7Z3Y5-F1
#
_entry.id   AF-A0A2V7Z3Y5-F1
#
_cell.length_a   1.000
_cell.length_b   1.000
_cell.length_c   1.000
_cell.angle_alpha   90.00
_cell.angle_beta   90.00
_cell.angle_gamma   90.00
#
_symmetry.space_group_name_H-M   'P 1'
#
loop_
_entity.id
_entity.type
_entity.pdbx_description
1 polymer ?
#
loop_
_entity_poly.entity_id
_entity_poly.type
_entity_poly.pdbx_seq_one_letter_code
_entity_poly.pdbx_strand_id
1 'polypeptide(L)'
;MRDLLSISTALVHPSHSEGFGLAILEAMAVGLPVVATLCGGPEELIEDGVSGLLVPPQHPPALAAALRRVLGDPARARRLGAAAATRARAFSLEATARGMEEIYRELLAAPEEGREPRAPVVGFLVGELLTRAREAAAPPAEPPPPPHTPPAGSWLAGLRRRFGGSKP
;
A
#
# COMPACT_ATOMS: atom_id res chain seq x y z
N MET A 1 -4.30 -9.49 17.38
CA MET A 1 -5.11 -9.68 16.16
C MET A 1 -6.02 -10.92 16.28
N ARG A 2 -5.47 -12.12 16.47
CA ARG A 2 -6.26 -13.36 16.64
C ARG A 2 -7.35 -13.26 17.72
N ASP A 3 -7.04 -12.66 18.87
CA ASP A 3 -7.99 -12.52 19.98
C ASP A 3 -9.19 -11.62 19.65
N LEU A 4 -8.99 -10.63 18.77
CA LEU A 4 -10.07 -9.76 18.32
C LEU A 4 -10.94 -10.47 17.27
N LEU A 5 -10.29 -11.21 16.36
CA LEU A 5 -11.01 -11.96 15.32
C LEU A 5 -11.82 -13.12 15.91
N SER A 6 -11.34 -13.78 16.96
CA SER A 6 -12.02 -14.91 17.59
C SER A 6 -13.29 -14.53 18.34
N ILE A 7 -13.39 -13.29 18.84
CA ILE A 7 -14.59 -12.76 19.50
C ILE A 7 -15.52 -12.00 18.55
N SER A 8 -15.09 -11.80 17.29
CA SER A 8 -15.88 -11.09 16.29
C SER A 8 -16.91 -12.01 15.63
N THR A 9 -18.03 -11.46 15.16
CA THR A 9 -19.05 -12.21 14.42
C THR A 9 -18.81 -12.21 12.91
N ALA A 10 -18.19 -11.15 12.39
CA ALA A 10 -17.80 -11.02 11.00
C ALA A 10 -16.64 -10.01 10.87
N LEU A 11 -15.82 -10.15 9.82
CA LEU A 11 -14.94 -9.07 9.37
C LEU A 11 -15.65 -8.26 8.28
N VAL A 12 -15.56 -6.94 8.35
CA VAL A 12 -16.08 -6.03 7.33
C VAL A 12 -14.92 -5.21 6.79
N HIS A 13 -14.64 -5.31 5.49
CA HIS A 13 -13.55 -4.59 4.81
C HIS A 13 -14.11 -3.68 3.70
N PRO A 14 -14.66 -2.50 4.04
CA PRO A 14 -15.30 -1.60 3.08
C PRO A 14 -14.29 -0.65 2.41
N SER A 15 -13.09 -1.13 2.07
CA SER A 15 -12.02 -0.33 1.48
C SER A 15 -12.38 0.20 0.09
N HIS A 16 -11.78 1.33 -0.30
CA HIS A 16 -11.90 1.84 -1.67
C HIS A 16 -10.78 1.33 -2.58
N SER A 17 -9.68 0.85 -1.99
CA SER A 17 -8.54 0.25 -2.69
C SER A 17 -7.87 -0.72 -1.72
N GLU A 18 -7.56 -1.92 -2.21
CA GLU A 18 -6.88 -2.95 -1.44
C GLU A 18 -5.95 -3.74 -2.36
N GLY A 19 -4.69 -3.90 -1.97
CA GLY A 19 -3.68 -4.57 -2.79
C GLY A 19 -3.81 -6.09 -2.73
N PHE A 20 -3.85 -6.65 -1.52
CA PHE A 20 -3.92 -8.11 -1.34
C PHE A 20 -4.97 -8.52 -0.31
N GLY A 21 -5.14 -7.75 0.77
CA GLY A 21 -6.12 -8.06 1.81
C GLY A 21 -5.60 -9.02 2.88
N LEU A 22 -4.43 -8.73 3.49
CA LEU A 22 -3.91 -9.56 4.59
C LEU A 22 -4.90 -9.68 5.76
N ALA A 23 -5.59 -8.59 6.14
CA ALA A 23 -6.62 -8.63 7.18
C ALA A 23 -7.81 -9.53 6.79
N ILE A 24 -8.18 -9.56 5.51
CA ILE A 24 -9.18 -10.48 4.97
C ILE A 24 -8.68 -11.90 5.11
N LEU A 25 -7.45 -12.18 4.66
CA LEU A 25 -6.87 -13.52 4.73
C LEU A 25 -6.75 -14.04 6.16
N GLU A 26 -6.36 -13.18 7.12
CA GLU A 26 -6.31 -13.51 8.54
C GLU A 26 -7.68 -13.88 9.10
N ALA A 27 -8.73 -13.12 8.75
CA ALA A 27 -10.11 -13.42 9.14
C ALA A 27 -10.60 -14.74 8.52
N MET A 28 -10.33 -14.94 7.23
CA MET A 28 -10.65 -16.19 6.55
C MET A 28 -9.95 -17.38 7.22
N ALA A 29 -8.67 -17.26 7.56
CA ALA A 29 -7.88 -18.33 8.17
C ALA A 29 -8.42 -18.80 9.53
N VAL A 30 -9.06 -17.92 10.30
CA VAL A 30 -9.73 -18.29 11.57
C VAL A 30 -11.20 -18.68 11.39
N GLY A 31 -11.69 -18.74 10.14
CA GLY A 31 -13.06 -19.13 9.82
C GLY A 31 -14.10 -18.06 10.12
N LEU A 32 -13.70 -16.79 10.16
CA LEU A 32 -14.62 -15.67 10.34
C LEU A 32 -15.26 -15.32 8.98
N PRO A 33 -16.59 -15.18 8.88
CA PRO A 33 -17.22 -14.73 7.64
C PRO A 33 -16.77 -13.31 7.31
N VAL A 34 -16.43 -13.07 6.03
CA VAL A 34 -15.94 -11.78 5.54
C VAL A 34 -16.96 -11.14 4.61
N VAL A 35 -17.18 -9.84 4.80
CA VAL A 35 -17.85 -8.97 3.82
C VAL A 35 -16.84 -7.92 3.36
N ALA A 36 -16.52 -7.87 2.07
CA ALA A 36 -15.53 -6.93 1.54
C ALA A 36 -16.06 -6.22 0.29
N THR A 37 -15.46 -5.08 -0.04
CA THR A 37 -15.75 -4.35 -1.28
C THR A 37 -14.93 -4.87 -2.46
N LEU A 38 -15.49 -4.76 -3.67
CA LEU A 38 -14.79 -4.97 -4.94
C LEU A 38 -13.81 -3.79 -5.17
N CYS A 39 -12.53 -3.97 -4.84
CA CYS A 39 -11.50 -2.93 -4.86
C CYS A 39 -10.07 -3.44 -5.10
N GLY A 40 -9.90 -4.62 -5.68
CA GLY A 40 -8.61 -5.26 -5.99
C GLY A 40 -8.45 -6.61 -5.30
N GLY A 41 -7.53 -6.68 -4.33
CA GLY A 41 -7.17 -7.91 -3.62
C GLY A 41 -8.33 -8.77 -3.07
N PRO A 42 -9.46 -8.20 -2.57
CA PRO A 42 -10.57 -8.99 -2.06
C PRO A 42 -11.17 -9.96 -3.10
N GLU A 43 -11.17 -9.60 -4.38
CA GLU A 43 -11.70 -10.44 -5.46
C GLU A 43 -10.86 -11.69 -5.73
N GLU A 44 -9.57 -11.64 -5.44
CA GLU A 44 -8.68 -12.79 -5.55
C GLU A 44 -8.86 -13.73 -4.35
N LEU A 45 -9.05 -13.16 -3.16
CA LEU A 45 -9.18 -13.91 -1.92
C LEU A 45 -10.57 -14.51 -1.72
N ILE A 46 -11.65 -13.84 -2.15
CA ILE A 46 -13.03 -14.22 -1.80
C ILE A 46 -13.78 -14.72 -3.03
N GLU A 47 -14.37 -15.91 -2.91
CA GLU A 47 -15.41 -16.38 -3.82
C GLU A 47 -16.78 -15.94 -3.30
N ASP A 48 -17.42 -15.02 -4.03
CA ASP A 48 -18.68 -14.39 -3.60
C ASP A 48 -19.79 -15.42 -3.37
N GLY A 49 -20.47 -15.30 -2.23
CA GLY A 49 -21.54 -16.20 -1.80
C GLY A 49 -21.06 -17.56 -1.26
N VAL A 50 -19.79 -17.91 -1.45
CA VAL A 50 -19.20 -19.21 -1.05
C VAL A 50 -18.28 -19.03 0.15
N SER A 51 -17.23 -18.23 0.01
CA SER A 51 -16.19 -18.03 1.04
C SER A 51 -16.22 -16.62 1.65
N GLY A 52 -17.25 -15.84 1.35
CA GLY A 52 -17.46 -14.48 1.82
C GLY A 52 -18.55 -13.80 0.99
N LEU A 53 -18.75 -12.50 1.20
CA LEU A 53 -19.64 -11.68 0.38
C LEU A 53 -18.89 -10.47 -0.16
N LEU A 54 -19.02 -10.23 -1.46
CA LEU A 54 -18.47 -9.06 -2.13
C LEU A 54 -19.57 -8.04 -2.43
N VAL A 55 -19.28 -6.76 -2.21
CA VAL A 55 -20.21 -5.66 -2.46
C VAL A 55 -19.56 -4.53 -3.26
N PRO A 56 -20.32 -3.69 -3.98
CA PRO A 56 -19.75 -2.52 -4.63
C PRO A 56 -19.14 -1.54 -3.60
N PRO A 57 -18.01 -0.89 -3.91
CA PRO A 57 -17.46 0.18 -3.08
C PRO A 57 -18.42 1.37 -3.04
N GLN A 58 -18.35 2.16 -1.96
CA GLN A 58 -19.18 3.37 -1.77
C GLN A 58 -20.70 3.12 -1.86
N HIS A 59 -21.16 1.89 -1.57
CA HIS A 59 -22.57 1.53 -1.63
C HIS A 59 -23.11 1.05 -0.26
N PRO A 60 -23.35 1.96 0.71
CA PRO A 60 -23.80 1.60 2.06
C PRO A 60 -25.03 0.67 2.11
N PRO A 61 -26.06 0.82 1.25
CA PRO A 61 -27.20 -0.10 1.26
C PRO A 61 -26.82 -1.56 0.94
N ALA A 62 -25.81 -1.77 0.09
CA ALA A 62 -25.36 -3.11 -0.30
C ALA A 62 -24.55 -3.74 0.84
N LEU A 63 -23.65 -2.96 1.44
CA LEU A 63 -22.91 -3.37 2.64
C LEU A 63 -23.85 -3.76 3.79
N ALA A 64 -24.86 -2.93 4.06
CA ALA A 64 -25.87 -3.22 5.09
C ALA A 64 -26.69 -4.47 4.76
N ALA A 65 -27.07 -4.68 3.50
CA ALA A 65 -27.76 -5.90 3.08
C ALA A 65 -26.89 -7.15 3.27
N ALA A 66 -25.62 -7.10 2.90
CA ALA A 66 -24.67 -8.20 3.11
C ALA A 66 -24.49 -8.51 4.60
N LEU A 67 -24.32 -7.50 5.44
CA LEU A 67 -24.22 -7.68 6.89
C LEU A 67 -25.48 -8.30 7.49
N ARG A 68 -26.68 -7.88 7.07
CA ARG A 68 -27.93 -8.52 7.51
C ARG A 68 -28.00 -10.00 7.12
N ARG A 69 -27.47 -10.39 5.96
CA ARG A 69 -27.42 -11.80 5.53
C ARG A 69 -26.49 -12.64 6.40
N VAL A 70 -25.39 -12.06 6.88
CA VAL A 70 -24.43 -12.74 7.77
C VAL A 70 -24.96 -12.79 9.21
N LEU A 71 -25.39 -11.65 9.75
CA LEU A 71 -25.84 -11.53 11.15
C LEU A 71 -27.22 -12.17 11.39
N GLY A 72 -28.07 -12.21 10.37
CA GLY A 72 -29.43 -12.78 10.45
C GLY A 72 -29.51 -14.29 10.22
N ASP A 73 -28.43 -14.94 9.78
CA ASP A 73 -28.40 -16.39 9.51
C ASP A 73 -27.07 -17.00 10.01
N PRO A 74 -27.02 -17.44 11.29
CA PRO A 74 -25.82 -18.04 11.86
C PRO A 74 -25.34 -19.30 11.13
N ALA A 75 -26.24 -20.04 10.47
CA ALA A 75 -25.87 -21.22 9.70
C ALA A 75 -25.14 -20.81 8.41
N ARG A 76 -25.62 -19.77 7.71
CA ARG A 76 -24.90 -19.17 6.58
C ARG A 76 -23.55 -18.62 7.02
N ALA A 77 -23.48 -17.86 8.11
CA ALA A 77 -22.23 -17.32 8.64
C ALA A 77 -21.18 -18.42 8.87
N ARG A 78 -21.57 -19.53 9.50
CA ARG A 78 -20.69 -20.70 9.70
C ARG A 78 -20.24 -21.34 8.39
N ARG A 79 -21.13 -21.48 7.40
CA ARG A 79 -20.77 -22.04 6.08
C ARG A 79 -19.76 -21.15 5.35
N LEU A 80 -20.02 -19.84 5.30
CA LEU A 80 -19.11 -18.87 4.69
C LEU A 80 -17.73 -18.91 5.37
N GLY A 81 -17.70 -18.89 6.71
CA GLY A 81 -16.47 -18.98 7.48
C GLY A 81 -15.68 -20.28 7.26
N ALA A 82 -16.35 -21.43 7.23
CA ALA A 82 -15.69 -22.72 6.99
C ALA A 82 -15.10 -22.81 5.56
N ALA A 83 -15.83 -22.31 4.56
CA ALA A 83 -15.33 -22.22 3.19
C ALA A 83 -14.16 -21.23 3.08
N ALA A 84 -14.24 -20.08 3.77
CA ALA A 84 -13.16 -19.10 3.89
C ALA A 84 -11.88 -19.72 4.45
N ALA A 85 -11.98 -20.47 5.56
CA ALA A 85 -10.84 -21.13 6.18
C ALA A 85 -10.22 -22.20 5.27
N THR A 86 -11.04 -22.90 4.50
CA THR A 86 -10.55 -23.87 3.50
C THR A 86 -9.79 -23.16 2.39
N ARG A 87 -10.37 -22.08 1.84
CA ARG A 87 -9.77 -21.30 0.76
C ARG A 87 -8.47 -20.60 1.19
N ALA A 88 -8.41 -20.06 2.40
CA ALA A 88 -7.24 -19.38 2.93
C ALA A 88 -5.96 -20.24 2.93
N ARG A 89 -6.09 -21.58 2.96
CA ARG A 89 -4.94 -22.51 2.93
C ARG A 89 -4.12 -22.40 1.64
N ALA A 90 -4.77 -22.08 0.52
CA ALA A 90 -4.09 -21.87 -0.76
C ALA A 90 -3.15 -20.65 -0.76
N PHE A 91 -3.38 -19.71 0.17
CA PHE A 91 -2.59 -18.49 0.34
C PHE A 91 -1.66 -18.56 1.56
N SER A 92 -1.46 -19.76 2.12
CA SER A 92 -0.52 -19.95 3.22
C SER A 92 0.90 -19.61 2.77
N LEU A 93 1.72 -19.14 3.70
CA LEU A 93 3.13 -18.82 3.42
C LEU A 93 3.86 -20.01 2.76
N GLU A 94 3.56 -21.23 3.20
CA GLU A 94 4.15 -22.44 2.65
C GLU A 94 3.68 -22.75 1.22
N ALA A 95 2.40 -22.49 0.90
CA ALA A 95 1.89 -22.64 -0.47
C ALA A 95 2.51 -21.58 -1.40
N THR A 96 2.56 -20.32 -0.95
CA THR A 96 3.18 -19.22 -1.69
C THR A 96 4.67 -19.45 -1.92
N ALA A 97 5.40 -19.92 -0.91
CA ALA A 97 6.83 -20.23 -1.02
C ALA A 97 7.08 -21.35 -2.03
N ARG A 98 6.28 -22.42 -2.00
CA ARG A 98 6.39 -23.53 -2.97
C ARG A 98 6.13 -23.07 -4.40
N GLY A 99 5.07 -22.29 -4.63
CA GLY A 99 4.79 -21.74 -5.96
C GLY A 99 5.92 -20.85 -6.47
N MET A 100 6.52 -20.04 -5.59
CA MET A 100 7.68 -19.22 -5.96
C MET A 100 8.92 -20.07 -6.28
N GLU A 101 9.17 -21.13 -5.52
CA GLU A 101 10.26 -22.07 -5.77
C GLU A 101 10.11 -22.77 -7.12
N GLU A 102 8.89 -23.21 -7.46
CA GLU A 102 8.59 -23.83 -8.76
C GLU A 102 8.91 -22.89 -9.92
N ILE A 103 8.46 -21.63 -9.84
CA ILE A 103 8.77 -20.61 -10.85
C ILE A 103 10.29 -20.41 -10.99
N TYR A 104 11.02 -20.33 -9.87
CA TYR A 104 12.49 -20.19 -9.92
C TYR A 104 13.15 -21.43 -10.54
N ARG A 105 12.66 -22.62 -10.23
CA ARG A 105 13.19 -23.87 -10.79
C ARG A 105 12.94 -23.94 -12.30
N GLU A 106 11.76 -23.56 -12.77
CA GLU A 106 11.44 -23.48 -14.20
C GLU A 106 12.36 -22.50 -14.93
N LEU A 107 12.55 -21.30 -14.37
CA LEU A 107 13.40 -20.27 -14.97
C LEU A 107 14.89 -20.65 -14.99
N LEU A 108 15.35 -21.43 -14.01
CA LEU A 108 16.73 -21.95 -13.96
C LEU A 108 16.93 -23.17 -14.87
N ALA A 109 15.88 -23.93 -15.14
CA ALA A 109 15.91 -25.08 -16.05
C ALA A 109 15.71 -24.71 -17.52
N ALA A 110 15.24 -23.49 -17.81
CA ALA A 110 15.05 -23.00 -19.17
C ALA A 110 16.39 -22.92 -19.93
N PRO A 111 16.49 -23.45 -21.16
CA PRO A 111 17.71 -23.36 -21.96
C PRO A 111 18.07 -21.89 -22.26
N GLU A 112 19.37 -21.58 -22.26
CA GLU A 112 19.95 -20.24 -22.48
C GLU A 112 19.86 -19.77 -23.97
N GLU A 113 18.85 -20.20 -24.72
CA GLU A 113 18.68 -19.78 -26.11
C GLU A 113 18.08 -18.36 -26.15
N GLY A 114 18.96 -17.37 -26.39
CA GLY A 114 18.57 -15.97 -26.60
C GLY A 114 18.71 -15.05 -25.38
N ARG A 115 19.33 -15.50 -24.28
CA ARG A 115 19.60 -14.65 -23.12
C ARG A 115 20.85 -13.79 -23.39
N GLU A 116 20.64 -12.53 -23.76
CA GLU A 116 21.70 -11.52 -23.75
C GLU A 116 22.39 -11.52 -22.36
N PRO A 117 23.73 -11.52 -22.28
CA PRO A 117 24.44 -11.50 -21.01
C PRO A 117 24.07 -10.23 -20.23
N ARG A 118 23.26 -10.39 -19.18
CA ARG A 118 22.92 -9.29 -18.28
C ARG A 118 24.05 -9.07 -17.30
N ALA A 119 24.57 -7.83 -17.26
CA ALA A 119 25.47 -7.40 -16.21
C ALA A 119 24.85 -7.68 -14.81
N PRO A 120 25.65 -8.05 -13.80
CA PRO A 120 25.12 -8.43 -12.50
C PRO A 120 24.36 -7.26 -11.86
N VAL A 121 23.04 -7.43 -11.71
CA VAL A 121 22.10 -6.43 -11.16
C VAL A 121 22.54 -5.94 -9.78
N VAL A 122 23.11 -6.83 -8.95
CA VAL A 122 23.60 -6.49 -7.60
C VAL A 122 24.75 -5.50 -7.64
N GLY A 123 25.69 -5.62 -8.59
CA GLY A 123 26.82 -4.70 -8.69
C GLY A 123 26.38 -3.28 -9.09
N PHE A 124 25.40 -3.18 -9.98
CA PHE A 124 24.83 -1.91 -10.42
C PHE A 124 24.05 -1.22 -9.31
N LEU A 125 23.14 -1.94 -8.63
CA LEU A 125 22.28 -1.37 -7.58
C LEU A 125 23.07 -0.93 -6.34
N VAL A 126 24.06 -1.72 -5.91
CA VAL A 126 24.94 -1.35 -4.78
C VAL A 126 25.78 -0.13 -5.14
N GLY A 127 26.32 -0.06 -6.37
CA GLY A 127 27.07 1.09 -6.84
C GLY A 127 26.25 2.38 -6.87
N GLU A 128 25.01 2.31 -7.34
CA GLU A 128 24.11 3.46 -7.41
C GLU A 128 23.69 3.94 -6.01
N LEU A 129 23.36 3.01 -5.10
CA LEU A 129 23.02 3.31 -3.71
C LEU A 129 24.19 3.95 -2.95
N LEU A 130 25.41 3.44 -3.10
CA LEU A 130 26.60 4.01 -2.47
C LEU A 130 26.95 5.40 -3.00
N THR A 131 26.73 5.63 -4.29
CA THR A 131 26.92 6.95 -4.92
C THR A 131 25.93 7.97 -4.33
N ARG A 132 24.65 7.62 -4.28
CA ARG A 132 23.62 8.50 -3.68
C ARG A 132 23.84 8.74 -2.18
N ALA A 133 24.30 7.73 -1.44
CA ALA A 133 24.64 7.88 -0.03
C ALA A 133 25.82 8.84 0.19
N ARG A 134 26.82 8.84 -0.71
CA ARG A 134 27.95 9.78 -0.67
C ARG A 134 27.54 11.21 -1.00
N GLU A 135 26.68 11.38 -1.99
CA GLU A 135 26.13 12.70 -2.36
C GLU A 135 25.28 13.30 -1.24
N ALA A 136 24.46 12.46 -0.57
CA ALA A 136 23.67 12.88 0.59
C ALA A 136 24.52 13.17 1.84
N ALA A 137 25.71 12.57 1.95
CA ALA A 137 26.65 12.79 3.05
C ALA A 137 27.64 13.95 2.78
N ALA A 138 27.55 14.62 1.62
CA ALA A 138 28.36 15.80 1.34
C ALA A 138 27.94 16.94 2.30
N PRO A 139 28.91 17.68 2.90
CA PRO A 139 28.58 18.78 3.79
C PRO A 139 27.79 19.86 3.02
N PRO A 140 26.82 20.54 3.66
CA PRO A 140 26.02 21.55 2.99
C PRO A 140 26.92 22.68 2.47
N ALA A 141 26.60 23.19 1.28
CA ALA A 141 27.29 24.34 0.70
C ALA A 141 27.26 25.53 1.67
N GLU A 142 28.38 26.25 1.76
CA GLU A 142 28.51 27.44 2.62
C GLU A 142 27.39 28.44 2.29
N PRO A 143 26.65 28.96 3.29
CA PRO A 143 25.58 29.92 3.03
C PRO A 143 26.16 31.17 2.34
N PRO A 144 25.42 31.78 1.40
CA PRO A 144 25.90 32.97 0.71
C PRO A 144 26.20 34.09 1.72
N PRO A 145 27.24 34.91 1.49
CA PRO A 145 27.59 35.99 2.39
C PRO A 145 26.41 36.95 2.57
N PRO A 146 26.20 37.51 3.77
CA PRO A 146 25.09 38.41 4.02
C PRO A 146 25.18 39.63 3.10
N PRO A 147 24.05 40.16 2.60
CA PRO A 147 24.06 41.32 1.72
C PRO A 147 24.66 42.53 2.47
N HIS A 148 25.47 43.32 1.76
CA HIS A 148 26.06 44.54 2.29
C HIS A 148 24.97 45.53 2.72
N THR A 149 24.82 45.75 4.02
CA THR A 149 23.98 46.81 4.56
C THR A 149 24.69 48.14 4.37
N PRO A 150 24.16 49.10 3.59
CA PRO A 150 24.76 50.43 3.52
C PRO A 150 24.60 51.16 4.86
N PRO A 151 25.52 52.07 5.21
CA PRO A 151 25.53 52.75 6.50
C PRO A 151 24.23 53.53 6.76
N ALA A 152 23.82 53.54 8.03
CA ALA A 152 22.59 54.17 8.49
C ALA A 152 22.51 55.65 8.03
N GLY A 153 21.43 56.00 7.33
CA GLY A 153 21.18 57.34 6.79
C GLY A 153 21.05 57.40 5.26
N SER A 154 21.47 56.36 4.51
CA SER A 154 21.35 56.35 3.04
C SER A 154 19.90 56.22 2.52
N TRP A 155 18.99 55.70 3.35
CA TRP A 155 17.55 55.57 3.03
C TRP A 155 16.83 56.91 2.84
N LEU A 156 17.25 57.96 3.56
CA LEU A 156 16.67 59.30 3.45
C LEU A 156 17.04 59.98 2.12
N ALA A 157 18.21 59.66 1.55
CA ALA A 157 18.62 60.13 0.22
C ALA A 157 17.84 59.43 -0.91
N GLY A 158 17.39 58.19 -0.69
CA GLY A 158 16.50 57.47 -1.61
C GLY A 158 15.06 58.00 -1.61
N LEU A 159 14.53 58.32 -0.43
CA LEU A 159 13.15 58.80 -0.26
C LEU A 159 12.92 60.22 -0.79
N ARG A 160 13.90 61.14 -0.66
CA ARG A 160 13.82 62.50 -1.22
C ARG A 160 13.82 62.53 -2.76
N ARG A 161 14.45 61.55 -3.43
CA ARG A 161 14.38 61.40 -4.89
C ARG A 161 13.03 60.86 -5.38
N ARG A 162 12.32 60.12 -4.53
CA ARG A 162 11.08 59.41 -4.90
C ARG A 162 9.82 60.24 -4.66
N PHE A 163 9.87 61.28 -3.81
CA PHE A 163 8.68 61.99 -3.33
C PHE A 163 8.80 63.53 -3.18
N GLY A 164 9.74 64.21 -3.85
CA GLY A 164 9.73 65.69 -3.91
C GLY A 164 9.52 66.20 -5.34
N GLY A 165 8.61 67.12 -5.69
CA GLY A 165 7.47 67.81 -5.05
C GLY A 165 6.43 68.07 -6.18
N SER A 166 5.32 68.79 -6.05
CA SER A 166 5.06 70.06 -5.38
C SER A 166 3.57 70.23 -5.03
N LYS A 167 3.29 71.12 -4.07
CA LYS A 167 2.10 71.99 -4.05
C LYS A 167 2.62 73.43 -4.21
N PRO A 168 1.84 74.40 -4.71
CA PRO A 168 0.50 74.75 -4.22
C PRO A 168 -0.66 74.33 -5.10
#